data_AF-A0A9P5WVT4-F1
#
_entry.id   AF-A0A9P5WVT4-F1
#
_cell.length_a   1.000
_cell.length_b   1.000
_cell.length_c   1.000
_cell.angle_alpha   90.00
_cell.angle_beta   90.00
_cell.angle_gamma   90.00
#
_symmetry.space_group_name_H-M   'P 1'
#
loop_
_entity.id
_entity.type
_entity.pdbx_description
1 polymer ?
#
loop_
_entity_poly.entity_id
_entity_poly.type
_entity_poly.pdbx_seq_one_letter_code
_entity_poly.pdbx_strand_id
1 'polypeptide(L)' 'ILGHAPIGSFAAQFFPQQPTSCPCGAVLEARPHILGYCNRFTDHLKSPISMTDFIDFMKTNPRAFAFNSAPSGIG' A
#
# COMPACT_ATOMS: atom_id res chain seq x y z
N ILE A 1 -16.03 7.70 5.52
CA ILE A 1 -14.67 7.12 5.56
C ILE A 1 -14.73 5.81 4.75
N LEU A 2 -14.12 5.74 3.57
CA LEU A 2 -14.05 4.48 2.83
C LEU A 2 -12.97 3.65 3.51
N GLY A 3 -13.33 2.58 4.21
CA GLY A 3 -12.44 1.73 5.02
C GLY A 3 -11.45 0.89 4.20
N HIS A 4 -10.93 1.45 3.11
CA HIS A 4 -10.02 0.78 2.20
C HIS A 4 -8.69 1.53 2.15
N ALA A 5 -7.60 0.76 2.12
CA ALA A 5 -6.28 1.31 1.95
C ALA A 5 -6.18 1.97 0.55
N PRO A 6 -5.65 3.20 0.46
CA PRO A 6 -5.47 3.93 -0.79
C PRO A 6 -4.25 3.44 -1.56
N ILE A 7 -4.26 2.15 -1.88
CA ILE A 7 -3.23 1.50 -2.69
C ILE A 7 -3.68 1.47 -4.14
N GLY A 8 -2.74 1.30 -5.05
CA GLY A 8 -3.00 1.25 -6.50
C GLY A 8 -4.12 0.30 -6.92
N SER A 9 -4.28 -0.86 -6.27
CA SER A 9 -5.40 -1.77 -6.58
C SER A 9 -6.78 -1.19 -6.22
N PHE A 10 -6.86 -0.37 -5.18
CA PHE A 10 -8.09 0.35 -4.82
C PHE A 10 -8.35 1.51 -5.80
N ALA A 11 -7.30 2.27 -6.15
CA ALA A 11 -7.39 3.33 -7.15
C ALA A 11 -7.85 2.79 -8.51
N ALA A 12 -7.35 1.63 -8.95
CA ALA A 12 -7.77 1.00 -10.20
C ALA A 12 -9.28 0.72 -10.27
N GLN A 13 -9.91 0.43 -9.13
CA GLN A 13 -11.33 0.09 -9.05
C GLN A 13 -12.23 1.33 -8.94
N PHE A 14 -11.82 2.35 -8.19
CA PHE A 14 -12.69 3.47 -7.81
C PHE A 14 -12.24 4.83 -8.36
N PHE A 15 -10.99 4.97 -8.79
CA PHE A 15 -10.35 6.21 -9.24
C PHE A 15 -9.50 5.96 -10.49
N PRO A 16 -10.10 5.64 -11.66
CA PRO A 16 -9.37 5.21 -12.85
C PRO A 16 -8.42 6.26 -13.45
N GLN A 17 -8.55 7.53 -13.03
CA GLN A 17 -7.64 8.61 -13.43
C GLN A 17 -6.41 8.75 -12.51
N GLN A 18 -6.37 8.05 -11.37
CA GLN A 18 -5.24 8.11 -10.44
C GLN A 18 -4.16 7.08 -10.80
N PRO A 19 -2.88 7.38 -10.51
CA PRO A 19 -1.81 6.42 -10.68
C PRO A 19 -2.05 5.16 -9.84
N THR A 20 -1.87 3.98 -10.46
CA THR A 20 -2.01 2.68 -9.80
C THR A 20 -0.67 1.99 -9.58
N SER A 21 0.38 2.46 -10.24
CA SER A 21 1.75 1.96 -10.10
C SER A 21 2.33 2.34 -8.74
N CYS A 22 3.12 1.44 -8.16
CA CYS A 22 3.85 1.77 -6.94
C CYS A 22 5.05 2.68 -7.29
N PRO A 23 5.35 3.70 -6.47
CA PRO A 23 6.57 4.52 -6.61
C PRO A 23 7.90 3.74 -6.63
N CYS A 24 7.91 2.48 -6.23
CA CYS A 24 9.08 1.61 -6.36
C CYS A 24 9.35 1.14 -7.81
N GLY A 25 8.44 1.42 -8.75
CA GLY A 25 8.50 0.97 -10.14
C GLY A 25 7.63 -0.26 -10.44
N ALA A 26 6.95 -0.86 -9.44
CA ALA A 26 6.01 -1.94 -9.70
C ALA A 26 4.78 -1.43 -10.45
N VAL A 27 4.32 -2.22 -11.44
CA VAL A 27 3.19 -1.87 -12.32
C VAL A 27 1.91 -1.62 -11.53
N LEU A 28 1.71 -2.31 -10.40
CA LEU A 28 0.54 -2.16 -9.56
C LEU A 28 0.94 -2.18 -8.07
N GLU A 29 0.57 -1.13 -7.35
CA GLU A 29 0.65 -1.10 -5.89
C GLU A 29 -0.49 -1.94 -5.30
N ALA A 30 -0.24 -3.23 -5.17
CA ALA A 30 -1.18 -4.20 -4.60
C ALA A 30 -0.69 -4.74 -3.25
N ARG A 31 -1.62 -5.22 -2.43
CA ARG A 31 -1.32 -5.84 -1.12
C ARG A 31 -0.22 -6.92 -1.17
N PRO A 32 -0.22 -7.91 -2.09
CA PRO A 32 0.84 -8.91 -2.14
C PRO A 32 2.22 -8.33 -2.45
N HIS A 33 2.28 -7.25 -3.25
CA HIS A 33 3.53 -6.55 -3.51
C HIS A 33 4.04 -5.81 -2.27
N ILE A 34 3.18 -5.00 -1.65
CA ILE A 34 3.50 -4.23 -0.43
C ILE A 34 4.03 -5.15 0.67
N LEU A 35 3.34 -6.26 0.92
CA LEU A 35 3.68 -7.19 2.00
C LEU A 35 4.88 -8.07 1.67
N GLY A 36 5.10 -8.43 0.40
CA GLY A 36 6.03 -9.50 0.04
C GLY A 36 7.39 -9.06 -0.49
N TYR A 37 7.46 -7.95 -1.24
CA TYR A 37 8.69 -7.62 -2.00
C TYR A 37 8.82 -6.14 -2.43
N CYS A 38 8.03 -5.24 -1.86
CA CYS A 38 8.16 -3.81 -2.17
C CYS A 38 9.36 -3.21 -1.46
N ASN A 39 10.38 -2.78 -2.23
CA ASN A 39 11.62 -2.20 -1.69
C ASN A 39 11.45 -0.91 -0.84
N ARG A 40 10.25 -0.32 -0.77
CA ARG A 40 9.92 0.83 0.08
C ARG A 40 9.67 0.44 1.55
N PHE A 41 9.49 -0.86 1.81
CA PHE A 41 9.13 -1.40 3.13
C PHE A 41 10.11 -2.50 3.53
N THR A 42 10.26 -2.71 4.83
CA THR A 42 11.09 -3.79 5.38
C THR A 42 10.21 -4.88 6.00
N ASP A 43 10.84 -5.96 6.46
CA ASP A 43 10.17 -7.03 7.21
C ASP A 43 9.05 -7.70 6.41
N HIS A 44 9.35 -8.02 5.14
CA HIS A 44 8.41 -8.67 4.24
C HIS A 44 7.85 -9.96 4.82
N LEU A 45 6.55 -10.14 4.62
CA LEU A 45 5.80 -11.26 5.14
C LEU A 45 5.90 -12.44 4.19
N LYS A 46 6.20 -13.62 4.75
CA LYS A 46 6.14 -14.90 4.04
C LYS A 46 4.74 -15.48 4.17
N SER A 47 4.23 -16.08 3.11
CA SER A 47 2.94 -16.77 3.15
C SER A 47 3.08 -18.13 3.85
N PRO A 48 2.15 -18.54 4.72
CA PRO A 48 0.90 -17.86 5.08
C PRO A 48 1.13 -16.71 6.08
N ILE A 49 0.42 -15.59 5.89
CA ILE A 49 0.55 -14.39 6.72
C ILE A 49 -0.34 -14.54 7.96
N SER A 50 0.25 -14.51 9.16
CA SER A 50 -0.54 -14.45 10.40
C SER A 50 -1.00 -13.02 10.70
N MET A 51 -2.02 -12.88 11.56
CA MET A 51 -2.48 -11.56 12.01
C MET A 51 -1.40 -10.81 12.79
N THR A 52 -0.61 -11.53 13.60
CA THR A 52 0.50 -10.95 14.37
C THR A 52 1.57 -10.39 13.43
N ASP A 53 1.98 -11.17 12.43
CA ASP A 53 2.95 -10.72 11.44
C ASP A 53 2.46 -9.48 10.68
N PHE A 54 1.18 -9.44 10.33
CA PHE A 54 0.58 -8.28 9.69
C PHE A 54 0.58 -7.04 10.60
N ILE A 55 0.21 -7.21 11.87
CA ILE A 55 0.24 -6.10 12.85
C ILE A 55 1.66 -5.59 13.03
N ASP A 56 2.64 -6.47 13.18
CA ASP A 56 4.03 -6.07 13.38
C ASP A 56 4.59 -5.41 12.11
N PHE A 57 4.26 -5.92 10.93
CA PHE A 57 4.55 -5.23 9.66
C PHE A 57 3.96 -3.81 9.63
N MET A 58 2.70 -3.62 10.05
CA MET A 58 2.08 -2.29 10.06
C MET A 58 2.71 -1.35 11.08
N LYS A 59 3.15 -1.85 12.24
CA LYS A 59 3.90 -1.05 13.22
C LYS A 59 5.25 -0.61 12.67
N THR A 60 5.96 -1.50 11.99
CA THR A 60 7.27 -1.21 11.39
C THR A 60 7.15 -0.30 10.17
N ASN A 61 6.09 -0.48 9.37
CA ASN A 61 5.86 0.24 8.13
C ASN A 61 4.55 1.04 8.18
N PRO A 62 4.45 2.10 9.01
CA PRO A 62 3.19 2.83 9.24
C PRO A 62 2.64 3.52 7.97
N ARG A 63 3.48 3.69 6.94
CA ARG A 63 3.12 4.30 5.65
C ARG A 63 2.74 3.29 4.57
N ALA A 64 2.74 1.98 4.86
CA ALA A 64 2.49 0.93 3.86
C ALA A 64 1.10 1.01 3.22
N PHE A 65 0.12 1.49 3.98
CA PHE A 65 -1.27 1.65 3.56
C PHE A 65 -1.80 3.05 3.85
N ALA A 66 -0.92 4.02 4.07
CA ALA A 66 -1.33 5.40 4.28
C ALA A 66 -1.59 6.07 2.93
N PHE A 67 -2.48 7.06 2.92
CA PHE A 67 -2.51 8.01 1.81
C PHE A 67 -1.12 8.64 1.73
N ASN A 68 -0.46 8.53 0.58
CA ASN A 68 0.70 9.38 0.33
C ASN A 68 0.13 10.81 0.38
N SER A 69 0.63 11.62 1.31
CA SER A 69 0.12 12.96 1.61
C SER A 69 -0.39 13.60 0.33
N ALA A 70 -1.69 13.90 0.27
CA ALA A 70 -2.31 14.47 -0.92
C ALA A 70 -1.41 15.61 -1.44
N PRO A 71 -1.21 15.74 -2.76
CA PRO A 71 -0.45 16.87 -3.28
C PRO A 71 -1.04 18.14 -2.67
N SER A 72 -0.17 18.96 -2.06
CA SER A 72 -0.58 20.18 -1.39
C SER A 72 -1.41 21.02 -2.34
N GLY A 73 -2.71 21.12 -2.03
CA GLY A 73 -3.66 21.95 -2.75
C GLY A 73 -4.65 21.15 -3.58
N ILE A 74 -5.81 20.85 -2.99
CA ILE A 74 -7.12 21.28 -3.53
C ILE A 74 -8.06 21.50 -2.33
N GLY A 75 -8.53 22.75 -2.17
CA GLY A 75 -9.80 23.12 -1.50
C GLY A 75 -9.80 23.18 0.02
#